data_AF-A0A226N5D7-F1
#
_entry.id   AF-A0A226N5D7-F1
#
_cell.length_a   1.000
_cell.length_b   1.000
_cell.length_c   1.000
_cell.angle_alpha   90.00
_cell.angle_beta   90.00
_cell.angle_gamma   90.00
#
_symmetry.space_group_name_H-M   'P 1'
#
loop_
_entity.id
_entity.type
_entity.pdbx_description
1 polymer ?
#
loop_
_entity_poly.entity_id
_entity_poly.type
_entity_poly.pdbx_seq_one_letter_code
_entity_poly.pdbx_strand_id
1 'polypeptide(L)'
;MCVQPTGYMENSISYSAIEDVQLLSWENAPKYCLQLTIPGGTVLLQAANSYLRDQWFHSLQWKKKIYKYKKVLSNPSRWEVVLKEIRTLVDMALTSPLQDDSIHQAPLEIVSKLLSENNNLTTQDHESIIVAIAPLLENNHPPPDLCEFFCKVSEQLSEIYL
;
A
#
# COMPACT_ATOMS: atom_id res chain seq x y z
N MET A 1 -0.34 13.09 -42.87
CA MET A 1 -1.35 13.66 -41.95
C MET A 1 -0.82 13.48 -40.55
N CYS A 2 -0.46 14.55 -39.84
CA CYS A 2 -0.04 14.45 -38.45
C CYS A 2 -1.29 14.26 -37.58
N VAL A 3 -1.38 13.12 -36.90
CA VAL A 3 -2.42 12.86 -35.90
C VAL A 3 -2.17 13.83 -34.75
N GLN A 4 -3.15 14.67 -34.43
CA GLN A 4 -3.05 15.58 -33.30
C GLN A 4 -2.92 14.72 -32.02
N PRO A 5 -1.86 14.87 -31.23
CA PRO A 5 -1.67 14.05 -30.04
C PRO A 5 -2.85 14.29 -29.09
N THR A 6 -3.57 13.23 -28.75
CA THR A 6 -4.80 13.31 -27.95
C THR A 6 -4.50 13.59 -26.48
N GLY A 7 -3.24 13.49 -26.06
CA GLY A 7 -2.83 13.58 -24.65
C GLY A 7 -3.17 12.32 -23.85
N TYR A 8 -3.78 11.31 -24.47
CA TYR A 8 -4.09 10.03 -23.83
C TYR A 8 -3.06 8.97 -24.22
N MET A 9 -2.77 8.08 -23.28
CA MET A 9 -2.03 6.87 -23.57
C MET A 9 -2.92 5.87 -24.29
N GLU A 10 -2.41 5.19 -25.31
CA GLU A 10 -3.15 4.12 -25.99
C GLU A 10 -3.43 2.93 -25.07
N ASN A 11 -2.52 2.65 -24.12
CA ASN A 11 -2.63 1.56 -23.16
C ASN A 11 -2.39 2.07 -21.74
N SER A 12 -3.04 1.43 -20.76
CA SER A 12 -2.79 1.69 -19.35
C SER A 12 -1.44 1.10 -18.90
N ILE A 13 -0.77 1.78 -17.96
CA ILE A 13 0.45 1.27 -17.32
C ILE A 13 0.05 0.51 -16.06
N SER A 14 0.46 -0.75 -15.94
CA SER A 14 0.31 -1.50 -14.70
C SER A 14 1.23 -0.94 -13.60
N TYR A 15 0.73 -0.79 -12.37
CA TYR A 15 1.56 -0.38 -11.22
C TYR A 15 2.77 -1.30 -10.98
N SER A 16 2.64 -2.57 -11.36
CA SER A 16 3.73 -3.56 -11.29
C SER A 16 4.88 -3.27 -12.25
N ALA A 17 4.61 -2.57 -13.35
CA ALA A 17 5.59 -2.18 -14.36
C ALA A 17 6.26 -0.84 -14.05
N ILE A 18 5.83 -0.11 -13.01
CA ILE A 18 6.44 1.17 -12.64
C ILE A 18 7.69 0.89 -11.79
N GLU A 19 8.86 1.09 -12.37
CA GLU A 19 10.16 0.89 -11.72
C GLU A 19 10.50 2.03 -10.77
N ASP A 20 10.18 3.28 -11.16
CA ASP A 20 10.40 4.46 -10.33
C ASP A 20 9.42 5.60 -10.64
N VAL A 21 9.21 6.49 -9.67
CA VAL A 21 8.39 7.70 -9.78
C VAL A 21 9.19 8.87 -9.22
N GLN A 22 9.48 9.86 -10.05
CA GLN A 22 10.31 11.02 -9.68
C GLN A 22 9.62 12.34 -10.02
N LEU A 23 9.85 13.36 -9.20
CA LEU A 23 9.54 14.74 -9.57
C LEU A 23 10.57 15.22 -10.59
N LEU A 24 10.12 15.85 -11.68
CA LEU A 24 11.04 16.41 -12.65
C LEU A 24 11.72 17.65 -12.06
N SER A 25 13.05 17.62 -11.91
CA SER A 25 13.81 18.69 -11.26
C SER A 25 15.17 18.98 -11.94
N TRP A 26 15.15 19.41 -13.21
CA TRP A 26 16.32 19.94 -13.91
C TRP A 26 16.08 21.36 -14.48
N GLU A 27 17.14 22.06 -14.88
CA GLU A 27 17.05 23.41 -15.44
C GLU A 27 16.20 23.44 -16.72
N ASN A 28 15.16 24.30 -16.76
CA ASN A 28 14.17 24.38 -17.85
C ASN A 28 13.26 23.15 -18.00
N ALA A 29 13.15 22.30 -16.96
CA ALA A 29 12.17 21.22 -16.96
C ALA A 29 10.73 21.77 -17.14
N PRO A 30 9.87 21.06 -17.89
CA PRO A 30 8.45 21.36 -17.95
C PRO A 30 7.84 21.46 -16.55
N LYS A 31 7.05 22.52 -16.32
CA LYS A 31 6.40 22.75 -15.03
C LYS A 31 5.42 21.64 -14.71
N TYR A 32 5.36 21.28 -13.43
CA TYR A 32 4.37 20.35 -12.87
C TYR A 32 4.42 18.95 -13.51
N CYS A 33 5.63 18.48 -13.84
CA CYS A 33 5.82 17.16 -14.40
C CYS A 33 6.30 16.12 -13.38
N LEU A 34 5.84 14.89 -13.61
CA LEU A 34 6.30 13.65 -12.99
C LEU A 34 6.94 12.77 -14.05
N GLN A 35 7.95 12.02 -13.64
CA GLN A 35 8.60 11.01 -14.45
C GLN A 35 8.25 9.62 -13.92
N LEU A 36 7.74 8.77 -14.79
CA LEU A 36 7.56 7.34 -14.53
C LEU A 36 8.59 6.55 -15.33
N THR A 37 9.42 5.78 -14.64
CA THR A 37 10.31 4.82 -15.27
C THR A 37 9.59 3.49 -15.41
N ILE A 38 9.56 2.93 -16.61
CA ILE A 38 8.95 1.63 -16.94
C ILE A 38 9.94 0.80 -17.77
N PRO A 39 9.75 -0.52 -17.86
CA PRO A 39 10.56 -1.35 -18.75
C PRO A 39 10.49 -0.81 -20.18
N GLY A 40 11.66 -0.48 -20.73
CA GLY A 40 11.78 0.02 -22.10
C GLY A 40 11.59 1.53 -22.28
N GLY A 41 11.40 2.32 -21.22
CA GLY A 41 11.43 3.77 -21.36
C GLY A 41 10.88 4.57 -20.18
N THR A 42 10.54 5.82 -20.49
CA THR A 42 10.10 6.81 -19.52
C THR A 42 8.84 7.51 -20.00
N VAL A 43 7.88 7.69 -19.11
CA VAL A 43 6.64 8.44 -19.37
C VAL A 43 6.65 9.71 -18.53
N LEU A 44 6.40 10.85 -19.17
CA LEU A 44 6.23 12.13 -18.50
C LEU A 44 4.74 12.45 -18.35
N LEU A 45 4.31 12.69 -17.11
CA LEU A 45 2.97 13.13 -16.80
C LEU A 45 3.02 14.61 -16.41
N GLN A 46 2.25 15.46 -17.07
CA GLN A 46 2.14 16.87 -16.73
C GLN A 46 0.78 17.15 -16.07
N ALA A 47 0.81 17.71 -14.87
CA ALA A 47 -0.39 18.16 -14.19
C ALA A 47 -0.67 19.64 -14.49
N ALA A 48 -1.90 20.09 -14.19
CA ALA A 48 -2.30 21.47 -14.38
C ALA A 48 -1.60 22.46 -13.42
N ASN A 49 -1.17 21.99 -12.24
CA ASN A 49 -0.52 22.80 -11.21
C ASN A 49 0.32 21.92 -10.27
N SER A 50 1.10 22.57 -9.39
CA SER A 50 2.00 21.88 -8.44
C SER A 50 1.25 21.02 -7.43
N TYR A 51 0.11 21.48 -6.93
CA TYR A 51 -0.69 20.73 -5.97
C TYR A 51 -1.16 19.39 -6.56
N LEU A 52 -1.72 19.41 -7.77
CA LEU A 52 -2.19 18.21 -8.46
C LEU A 52 -1.01 17.27 -8.80
N ARG A 53 0.13 17.84 -9.18
CA ARG A 53 1.37 17.08 -9.43
C ARG A 53 1.83 16.32 -8.18
N ASP A 54 1.82 16.97 -7.02
CA ASP A 54 2.24 16.36 -5.75
C ASP A 54 1.22 15.31 -5.29
N GLN A 55 -0.08 15.58 -5.46
CA GLN A 55 -1.16 14.59 -5.23
C GLN A 55 -0.96 13.32 -6.08
N TRP A 56 -0.69 13.48 -7.38
CA TRP A 56 -0.41 12.37 -8.29
C TRP A 56 0.85 11.62 -7.87
N PHE A 57 1.92 12.32 -7.53
CA PHE A 57 3.17 11.72 -7.06
C PHE A 57 2.94 10.80 -5.86
N HIS A 58 2.31 11.32 -4.81
CA HIS A 58 2.05 10.54 -3.59
C HIS A 58 1.06 9.39 -3.85
N SER A 59 0.02 9.61 -4.66
CA SER A 59 -0.94 8.56 -5.02
C SER A 59 -0.29 7.40 -5.80
N LEU A 60 0.58 7.71 -6.76
CA LEU A 60 1.30 6.71 -7.55
C LEU A 60 2.30 5.93 -6.68
N GLN A 61 3.05 6.62 -5.82
CA GLN A 61 3.95 5.97 -4.86
C GLN A 61 3.18 5.04 -3.91
N TRP A 62 2.06 5.51 -3.38
CA TRP A 62 1.18 4.72 -2.53
C TRP A 62 0.67 3.46 -3.24
N LYS A 63 0.04 3.60 -4.41
CA LYS A 63 -0.52 2.47 -5.16
C LYS A 63 0.55 1.45 -5.57
N LYS A 64 1.74 1.91 -5.98
CA LYS A 64 2.89 1.04 -6.27
C LYS A 64 3.32 0.24 -5.02
N LYS A 65 3.48 0.91 -3.87
CA LYS A 65 3.86 0.24 -2.62
C LYS A 65 2.79 -0.74 -2.15
N ILE A 66 1.51 -0.37 -2.18
CA ILE A 66 0.39 -1.27 -1.86
C ILE A 66 0.40 -2.51 -2.74
N TYR A 67 0.61 -2.36 -4.05
CA TYR A 67 0.72 -3.50 -4.96
C TYR A 67 1.89 -4.43 -4.59
N LYS A 68 3.06 -3.86 -4.26
CA LYS A 68 4.22 -4.62 -3.78
C LYS A 68 3.87 -5.41 -2.51
N TYR A 69 3.29 -4.77 -1.50
CA TYR A 69 2.95 -5.42 -0.23
C TYR A 69 1.90 -6.52 -0.40
N LYS A 70 0.87 -6.31 -1.22
CA LYS A 70 -0.07 -7.37 -1.59
C LYS A 70 0.66 -8.61 -2.12
N LYS A 71 1.63 -8.42 -3.02
CA LYS A 71 2.40 -9.53 -3.60
C LYS A 71 3.35 -10.20 -2.60
N VAL A 72 4.08 -9.42 -1.82
CA VAL A 72 5.05 -9.93 -0.82
C VAL A 72 4.35 -10.70 0.29
N LEU A 73 3.19 -10.23 0.73
CA LEU A 73 2.44 -10.84 1.83
C LEU A 73 1.56 -12.02 1.39
N SER A 74 1.22 -12.15 0.10
CA SER A 74 0.51 -13.33 -0.41
C SER A 74 1.33 -14.61 -0.47
N ASN A 75 2.67 -14.55 -0.37
CA ASN A 75 3.51 -15.76 -0.33
C ASN A 75 4.59 -15.62 0.76
N PRO A 76 4.19 -15.72 2.04
CA PRO A 76 5.08 -15.48 3.16
C PRO A 76 6.15 -16.58 3.23
N SER A 77 7.43 -16.20 3.11
CA SER A 77 8.55 -17.14 3.23
C SER A 77 9.07 -17.22 4.67
N ARG A 78 9.22 -16.07 5.34
CA ARG A 78 9.74 -15.95 6.70
C ARG A 78 8.90 -14.97 7.50
N TRP A 79 8.40 -15.41 8.64
CA TRP A 79 7.47 -14.63 9.44
C TRP A 79 8.05 -13.33 10.00
N GLU A 80 9.33 -13.33 10.42
CA GLU A 80 10.03 -12.11 10.85
C GLU A 80 10.04 -11.03 9.76
N VAL A 81 10.18 -11.44 8.50
CA VAL A 81 10.17 -10.54 7.35
C VAL A 81 8.76 -10.03 7.12
N VAL A 82 7.75 -10.91 7.18
CA VAL A 82 6.34 -10.55 7.07
C VAL A 82 5.96 -9.48 8.09
N LEU A 83 6.30 -9.69 9.37
CA LEU A 83 6.01 -8.74 10.44
C LEU A 83 6.69 -7.38 10.21
N LYS A 84 7.95 -7.39 9.73
CA LYS A 84 8.66 -6.15 9.37
C LYS A 84 7.97 -5.41 8.22
N GLU A 85 7.52 -6.13 7.19
CA GLU A 85 6.82 -5.52 6.06
C GLU A 85 5.45 -4.98 6.50
N ILE A 86 4.71 -5.66 7.40
CA ILE A 86 3.46 -5.15 8.00
C ILE A 86 3.71 -3.84 8.75
N ARG A 87 4.71 -3.79 9.62
CA ARG A 87 5.05 -2.56 10.36
C ARG A 87 5.40 -1.41 9.42
N THR A 88 6.15 -1.70 8.36
CA THR A 88 6.51 -0.70 7.33
C THR A 88 5.27 -0.24 6.56
N LEU A 89 4.34 -1.14 6.27
CA LEU A 89 3.07 -0.83 5.61
C LEU A 89 2.17 0.06 6.50
N VAL A 90 2.11 -0.20 7.80
CA VAL A 90 1.39 0.61 8.79
C VAL A 90 2.01 2.01 8.92
N ASP A 91 3.33 2.10 9.11
CA ASP A 91 4.06 3.37 9.18
C ASP A 91 3.84 4.24 7.93
N MET A 92 3.87 3.61 6.75
CA MET A 92 3.59 4.27 5.49
C MET A 92 2.17 4.85 5.43
N ALA A 93 1.17 4.14 5.97
CA ALA A 93 -0.22 4.62 6.02
C ALA A 93 -0.34 5.84 6.92
N LEU A 94 0.21 5.77 8.14
CA LEU A 94 0.14 6.83 9.14
C LEU A 94 0.90 8.10 8.76
N THR A 95 1.99 7.96 8.00
CA THR A 95 2.84 9.09 7.55
C THR A 95 2.46 9.59 6.15
N SER A 96 1.42 9.02 5.54
CA SER A 96 0.98 9.41 4.21
C SER A 96 0.38 10.82 4.21
N PRO A 97 0.74 11.69 3.25
CA PRO A 97 0.08 12.98 3.09
C PRO A 97 -1.29 12.88 2.38
N LEU A 98 -1.71 11.68 1.98
CA LEU A 98 -2.96 11.42 1.29
C LEU A 98 -4.14 11.41 2.28
N GLN A 99 -5.22 12.11 1.94
CA GLN A 99 -6.39 12.32 2.82
C GLN A 99 -7.56 11.38 2.50
N ASP A 100 -7.32 10.27 1.80
CA ASP A 100 -8.34 9.31 1.42
C ASP A 100 -8.47 8.23 2.53
N ASP A 101 -9.68 7.92 2.97
CA ASP A 101 -9.91 6.92 4.03
C ASP A 101 -9.34 5.54 3.65
N SER A 102 -9.27 5.23 2.35
CA SER A 102 -8.70 3.97 1.86
C SER A 102 -7.21 3.81 2.17
N ILE A 103 -6.50 4.88 2.53
CA ILE A 103 -5.08 4.86 2.91
C ILE A 103 -4.89 4.04 4.19
N HIS A 104 -5.76 4.21 5.19
CA HIS A 104 -5.68 3.48 6.44
C HIS A 104 -6.36 2.10 6.33
N GLN A 105 -7.39 1.97 5.48
CA GLN A 105 -8.09 0.71 5.29
C GLN A 105 -7.26 -0.32 4.52
N ALA A 106 -6.51 0.08 3.49
CA ALA A 106 -5.79 -0.85 2.64
C ALA A 106 -4.78 -1.76 3.39
N PRO A 107 -3.99 -1.28 4.35
CA PRO A 107 -3.18 -2.14 5.23
C PRO A 107 -4.01 -3.18 5.99
N LEU A 108 -5.14 -2.79 6.57
CA LEU A 108 -6.00 -3.67 7.35
C LEU A 108 -6.58 -4.78 6.48
N GLU A 109 -7.03 -4.46 5.26
CA GLU A 109 -7.51 -5.45 4.29
C GLU A 109 -6.42 -6.45 3.88
N ILE A 110 -5.19 -5.96 3.68
CA ILE A 110 -4.05 -6.83 3.33
C ILE A 110 -3.73 -7.79 4.47
N VAL A 111 -3.72 -7.30 5.71
CA VAL A 111 -3.45 -8.13 6.90
C VAL A 111 -4.59 -9.09 7.16
N SER A 112 -5.85 -8.65 7.00
CA SER A 112 -7.04 -9.49 7.09
C SER A 112 -6.94 -10.69 6.13
N LYS A 113 -6.57 -10.43 4.88
CA LYS A 113 -6.35 -11.47 3.88
C LYS A 113 -5.16 -12.39 4.22
N LEU A 114 -4.05 -11.82 4.71
CA LEU A 114 -2.90 -12.61 5.14
C LEU A 114 -3.30 -13.61 6.24
N LEU A 115 -4.08 -13.16 7.23
CA LEU A 115 -4.54 -13.99 8.34
C LEU A 115 -5.49 -15.09 7.88
N SER A 116 -6.43 -14.79 6.99
CA SER A 116 -7.38 -15.80 6.49
C SER A 116 -6.72 -16.87 5.61
N GLU A 117 -5.61 -16.54 4.94
CA GLU A 117 -4.84 -17.48 4.11
C GLU A 117 -3.79 -18.29 4.89
N ASN A 118 -3.45 -17.91 6.14
CA ASN A 118 -2.36 -18.51 6.92
C ASN A 118 -2.83 -19.04 8.28
N ASN A 119 -3.36 -20.26 8.31
CA ASN A 119 -3.87 -20.91 9.54
C ASN A 119 -2.78 -21.52 10.45
N ASN A 120 -1.52 -21.53 10.02
CA ASN A 120 -0.41 -22.19 10.74
C ASN A 120 0.38 -21.23 11.65
N LEU A 121 -0.15 -20.04 11.91
CA LEU A 121 0.49 -19.03 12.75
C LEU A 121 0.38 -19.41 14.23
N THR A 122 1.43 -19.13 14.99
CA THR A 122 1.42 -19.35 16.44
C THR A 122 0.65 -18.24 17.15
N THR A 123 0.25 -18.45 18.40
CA THR A 123 -0.37 -17.40 19.23
C THR A 123 0.50 -16.15 19.33
N GLN A 124 1.82 -16.33 19.47
CA GLN A 124 2.78 -15.22 19.51
C GLN A 124 2.80 -14.43 18.20
N ASP A 125 2.63 -15.10 17.06
CA ASP A 125 2.56 -14.46 15.76
C ASP A 125 1.29 -13.61 15.65
N HIS A 126 0.15 -14.15 16.09
CA HIS A 126 -1.11 -13.42 16.14
C HIS A 126 -1.00 -12.14 16.99
N GLU A 127 -0.48 -12.24 18.21
CA GLU A 127 -0.27 -11.09 19.09
C GLU A 127 0.65 -10.05 18.44
N SER A 128 1.74 -10.50 17.82
CA SER A 128 2.69 -9.61 17.15
C SER A 128 2.06 -8.84 15.99
N ILE A 129 1.15 -9.45 15.23
CA ILE A 129 0.39 -8.76 14.16
C ILE A 129 -0.55 -7.74 14.76
N ILE A 130 -1.33 -8.13 15.78
CA ILE A 130 -2.30 -7.26 16.44
C ILE A 130 -1.60 -5.99 16.93
N VAL A 131 -0.47 -6.14 17.63
CA VAL A 131 0.35 -5.02 18.09
C VAL A 131 0.87 -4.17 16.92
N ALA A 132 1.26 -4.78 15.81
CA ALA A 132 1.75 -4.05 14.64
C ALA A 132 0.66 -3.20 13.96
N ILE A 133 -0.59 -3.66 13.93
CA ILE A 133 -1.70 -2.95 13.28
C ILE A 133 -2.53 -2.08 14.24
N ALA A 134 -2.34 -2.21 15.56
CA ALA A 134 -3.06 -1.45 16.57
C ALA A 134 -3.13 0.07 16.30
N PRO A 135 -2.05 0.75 15.85
CA PRO A 135 -2.11 2.17 15.52
C PRO A 135 -3.17 2.55 14.46
N LEU A 136 -3.46 1.65 13.51
CA LEU A 136 -4.52 1.88 12.52
C LEU A 136 -5.92 1.67 13.11
N LEU A 137 -6.06 0.72 14.04
CA LEU A 137 -7.34 0.39 14.66
C LEU A 137 -7.85 1.47 15.62
N GLU A 138 -6.97 2.33 16.14
CA GLU A 138 -7.37 3.43 17.04
C GLU A 138 -8.39 4.38 16.41
N ASN A 139 -8.31 4.58 15.09
CA ASN A 139 -9.15 5.56 14.37
C ASN A 139 -9.90 4.96 13.17
N ASN A 140 -9.79 3.64 12.92
CA ASN A 140 -10.38 3.00 11.76
C ASN A 140 -11.10 1.72 12.14
N HIS A 141 -12.15 1.39 11.39
CA HIS A 141 -12.91 0.17 11.60
C HIS A 141 -12.18 -1.03 10.97
N PRO A 142 -11.91 -2.10 11.74
CA PRO A 142 -11.36 -3.32 11.16
C PRO A 142 -12.31 -3.94 10.13
N PRO A 143 -11.78 -4.58 9.07
CA PRO A 143 -12.56 -5.41 8.16
C PRO A 143 -13.31 -6.52 8.92
N PRO A 144 -14.48 -7.00 8.44
CA PRO A 144 -15.27 -8.02 9.12
C PRO A 144 -14.49 -9.30 9.46
N ASP A 145 -13.69 -9.81 8.52
CA ASP A 145 -12.88 -11.01 8.72
C ASP A 145 -11.82 -10.80 9.82
N LEU A 146 -11.29 -9.58 9.94
CA LEU A 146 -10.33 -9.21 10.98
C LEU A 146 -11.01 -9.09 12.35
N CYS A 147 -12.25 -8.59 12.40
CA CYS A 147 -13.06 -8.62 13.61
C CYS A 147 -13.29 -10.07 14.08
N GLU A 148 -13.69 -10.96 13.18
CA GLU A 148 -13.90 -12.38 13.50
C GLU A 148 -12.61 -13.03 14.01
N PHE A 149 -11.47 -12.71 13.39
CA PHE A 149 -10.17 -13.14 13.85
C PHE A 149 -9.88 -12.68 15.28
N PHE A 150 -10.10 -11.40 15.61
CA PHE A 150 -9.90 -10.90 16.98
C PHE A 150 -10.81 -11.60 17.99
N CYS A 151 -12.08 -11.85 17.64
CA CYS A 151 -12.99 -12.61 18.49
C CYS A 151 -12.44 -14.00 18.82
N LYS A 152 -12.01 -14.75 17.79
CA LYS A 152 -11.43 -16.10 17.98
C LYS A 152 -10.19 -16.09 18.88
N VAL A 153 -9.29 -15.12 18.68
CA VAL A 153 -8.09 -14.98 19.51
C VAL A 153 -8.47 -14.68 20.96
N SER A 154 -9.45 -13.82 21.19
CA SER A 154 -9.91 -13.49 22.55
C SER A 154 -10.54 -14.68 23.28
N GLU A 155 -11.30 -15.51 22.56
CA GLU A 155 -11.91 -16.74 23.11
C GLU A 155 -10.83 -17.76 23.49
N GLN A 156 -9.85 -18.00 22.61
CA GLN A 156 -8.73 -18.92 22.88
C GLN A 156 -7.89 -18.51 24.09
N LEU A 157 -7.63 -17.21 24.25
CA LEU A 157 -6.93 -16.70 25.43
C LEU A 157 -7.78 -16.92 26.70
N SER A 158 -9.09 -16.70 26.64
CA SER A 158 -9.97 -16.91 27.79
C SER A 158 -10.00 -18.37 28.28
N GLU A 159 -9.87 -19.35 27.38
CA GLU A 159 -9.81 -20.79 27.72
C GLU A 159 -8.47 -21.21 28.34
N ILE A 160 -7.36 -20.53 28.02
CA ILE A 160 -6.03 -20.85 28.56
C ILE A 160 -5.86 -20.32 29.99
N TYR A 161 -6.56 -19.24 30.35
CA TYR A 161 -6.48 -18.60 31.66
C TYR A 161 -7.59 -19.05 32.64
N LEU A 162 -8.35 -20.10 32.31
CA LEU A 162 -9.33 -20.79 33.15
C LEU A 162 -8.88 -22.21 33.48
#